data_AF-A0A537I424-F1
#
_entry.id   AF-A0A537I424-F1
#
_cell.length_a   1.000
_cell.length_b   1.000
_cell.length_c   1.000
_cell.angle_alpha   90.00
_cell.angle_beta   90.00
_cell.angle_gamma   90.00
#
_symmetry.space_group_name_H-M   'P 1'
#
loop_
_entity.id
_entity.type
_entity.pdbx_description
1 polymer ?
#
loop_
_entity_poly.entity_id
_entity_poly.type
_entity_poly.pdbx_seq_one_letter_code
_entity_poly.pdbx_strand_id
1 'polypeptide(L)' 'MIEEYEKRKRKQISSMRSIMDYAMGTLIVLFGAFLLFRDQFDWDINRRFKPDDLDKIFGVICLLYGAWRIYRGVKKNYFH' A
#
# COMPACT_ATOMS: atom_id res chain seq x y z
N MET A 1 6.19 -36.78 9.17
CA MET A 1 7.11 -36.17 8.18
C MET A 1 6.37 -35.36 7.11
N ILE A 2 5.41 -35.94 6.37
CA ILE A 2 4.68 -35.23 5.29
C ILE A 2 3.79 -34.10 5.83
N GLU A 3 3.04 -34.33 6.92
CA GLU A 3 2.14 -33.32 7.51
C GLU A 3 2.88 -32.08 8.05
N GLU A 4 4.09 -32.23 8.59
CA GLU A 4 4.89 -31.08 9.06
C GLU A 4 5.39 -30.23 7.89
N TYR A 5 5.77 -30.86 6.79
CA TYR A 5 6.15 -30.17 5.55
C TYR A 5 4.99 -29.36 4.98
N GLU A 6 3.78 -29.93 4.96
CA GLU A 6 2.59 -29.20 4.52
C GLU A 6 2.24 -28.03 5.44
N LYS A 7 2.34 -28.21 6.77
CA LYS A 7 2.12 -27.12 7.74
C LYS A 7 3.09 -25.97 7.54
N ARG A 8 4.38 -26.24 7.33
CA ARG A 8 5.41 -25.22 7.08
C ARG A 8 5.12 -24.47 5.78
N LYS A 9 4.75 -25.18 4.72
CA LYS A 9 4.40 -24.61 3.41
C LYS A 9 3.15 -23.72 3.49
N ARG A 10 2.09 -24.18 4.17
CA ARG A 10 0.86 -23.37 4.40
C ARG A 10 1.15 -22.12 5.22
N LYS A 11 2.01 -22.20 6.23
CA LYS A 11 2.42 -21.05 7.06
C LYS A 11 3.19 -20.02 6.24
N GLN A 12 4.15 -20.43 5.41
CA GLN A 12 4.89 -19.51 4.54
C GLN A 12 3.98 -18.81 3.51
N ILE A 13 3.08 -19.56 2.85
CA ILE A 13 2.14 -18.99 1.87
C ILE A 13 1.18 -17.99 2.53
N SER A 14 0.72 -18.29 3.76
CA SER A 14 -0.12 -17.39 4.55
C SER A 14 0.61 -16.09 4.91
N SER A 15 1.83 -16.20 5.44
CA SER A 15 2.65 -15.04 5.79
C SER A 15 3.00 -14.17 4.58
N MET A 16 3.32 -14.79 3.45
CA MET A 16 3.66 -14.08 2.21
C MET A 16 2.46 -13.32 1.65
N ARG A 17 1.25 -13.88 1.77
CA ARG A 17 0.01 -13.21 1.35
C ARG A 17 -0.31 -12.00 2.23
N SER A 18 -0.06 -12.09 3.54
CA SER A 18 -0.25 -10.98 4.48
C SER A 18 0.73 -9.82 4.24
N ILE A 19 2.01 -10.15 3.99
CA ILE A 19 3.04 -9.16 3.63
C ILE A 19 2.68 -8.45 2.33
N MET A 20 2.17 -9.17 1.33
CA MET A 20 1.76 -8.59 0.05
C MET A 20 0.61 -7.58 0.20
N ASP A 21 -0.37 -7.87 1.05
CA ASP A 21 -1.47 -6.94 1.34
C ASP A 21 -0.99 -5.67 2.06
N TYR A 22 -0.06 -5.82 3.01
CA TYR A 22 0.55 -4.71 3.73
C TYR A 22 1.44 -3.85 2.81
N ALA A 23 2.28 -4.49 2.01
CA ALA A 23 3.15 -3.83 1.05
C ALA A 23 2.33 -3.04 0.02
N MET A 24 1.29 -3.65 -0.55
CA MET A 24 0.41 -2.95 -1.49
C MET A 24 -0.33 -1.78 -0.86
N GLY A 25 -0.83 -1.92 0.38
CA GLY A 25 -1.43 -0.79 1.10
C GLY A 25 -0.43 0.35 1.31
N THR A 26 0.80 0.02 1.72
CA THR A 26 1.88 0.99 1.94
C THR A 26 2.28 1.71 0.65
N LEU A 27 2.43 0.98 -0.45
CA LEU A 27 2.73 1.57 -1.76
C LEU A 27 1.64 2.55 -2.22
N ILE A 28 0.37 2.20 -2.02
CA ILE A 28 -0.76 3.08 -2.37
C ILE A 28 -0.75 4.36 -1.52
N VAL A 29 -0.47 4.25 -0.21
CA VAL A 29 -0.36 5.42 0.67
C VAL A 29 0.82 6.30 0.26
N LEU A 30 1.99 5.71 0.01
CA LEU A 30 3.16 6.46 -0.45
C LEU A 30 2.90 7.18 -1.77
N PHE A 31 2.22 6.52 -2.71
CA PHE A 31 1.85 7.11 -3.99
C PHE A 31 0.82 8.24 -3.82
N GLY A 32 -0.19 8.06 -2.97
CA GLY A 32 -1.17 9.11 -2.69
C GLY A 32 -0.56 10.32 -1.99
N ALA A 33 0.33 10.10 -1.02
CA ALA A 33 1.10 11.17 -0.39
C ALA A 33 1.98 11.89 -1.43
N PHE A 34 2.67 11.14 -2.28
CA PHE A 34 3.48 11.70 -3.35
C PHE A 34 2.67 12.62 -4.27
N LEU A 35 1.48 12.19 -4.70
CA LEU A 35 0.59 13.00 -5.53
C LEU A 35 0.10 14.29 -4.84
N LEU A 36 -0.11 14.25 -3.52
CA LEU A 36 -0.54 15.43 -2.75
C LEU A 36 0.59 16.44 -2.55
N PHE A 37 1.79 15.96 -2.27
CA PHE A 37 2.94 16.82 -2.01
C PHE A 37 3.70 17.23 -3.27
N ARG A 38 3.44 16.60 -4.44
CA ARG A 38 4.16 16.92 -5.68
C ARG A 38 4.14 18.41 -6.00
N ASP A 39 3.03 19.09 -5.76
CA ASP A 39 2.84 20.52 -6.05
C ASP A 39 3.78 21.44 -5.25
N GLN A 40 4.29 20.98 -4.09
CA GLN A 40 5.24 21.75 -3.28
C GLN A 40 6.68 21.66 -3.78
N PHE A 41 7.00 20.72 -4.67
CA PHE A 41 8.35 20.53 -5.20
C PHE A 41 8.42 21.04 -6.65
N ASP A 42 9.39 21.92 -6.95
CA ASP A 42 9.63 22.38 -8.34
C ASP A 42 10.45 21.33 -9.11
N TRP A 43 9.84 20.16 -9.33
CA TRP A 43 10.43 19.09 -10.12
C TRP A 43 10.12 19.28 -11.61
N ASP A 44 11.05 18.87 -12.48
CA ASP A 44 10.88 18.95 -13.95
C ASP A 44 9.62 18.19 -14.43
N ILE A 45 9.21 17.16 -13.68
CA ILE A 45 7.95 16.43 -13.88
C ILE A 45 6.73 17.35 -13.76
N ASN A 46 6.70 18.29 -12.81
CA ASN A 46 5.56 19.19 -12.63
C ASN A 46 5.48 20.27 -13.72
N ARG A 47 6.61 20.61 -14.36
CA ARG A 47 6.62 21.47 -15.55
C ARG A 47 6.01 20.77 -16.75
N ARG A 48 6.28 19.46 -16.91
CA ARG A 48 5.71 18.65 -18.00
C ARG A 48 4.27 18.20 -17.73
N PHE A 49 3.95 17.90 -16.48
CA PHE A 49 2.64 17.46 -16.01
C PHE A 49 2.16 18.40 -14.90
N LYS A 50 1.43 19.44 -15.30
CA LYS A 50 0.90 20.43 -14.36
C LYS A 50 0.12 19.73 -13.23
N PRO A 51 0.37 20.10 -11.96
CA PRO A 51 -0.49 19.76 -10.83
C PRO A 51 -1.93 20.16 -11.15
N ASP A 52 -2.82 19.17 -11.26
CA ASP A 52 -4.25 19.41 -11.40
C ASP A 52 -4.97 19.05 -10.10
N ASP A 53 -6.13 19.64 -9.87
CA ASP A 53 -6.93 19.38 -8.67
C ASP A 53 -7.37 17.90 -8.61
N LEU A 54 -7.44 17.24 -9.78
CA LEU A 54 -7.67 15.81 -9.90
C LEU A 54 -6.59 14.97 -9.21
N ASP A 55 -5.31 15.36 -9.27
CA ASP A 55 -4.23 14.61 -8.62
C ASP A 55 -4.31 14.71 -7.10
N LYS A 56 -4.73 15.88 -6.60
CA LYS A 56 -4.96 16.07 -5.17
C LYS A 56 -6.13 15.20 -4.70
N ILE A 57 -7.25 15.20 -5.43
CA ILE A 57 -8.41 14.36 -5.13
C ILE A 57 -8.02 12.86 -5.18
N PHE A 58 -7.30 12.45 -6.22
CA PHE A 58 -6.85 11.06 -6.38
C PHE A 58 -5.88 10.67 -5.27
N GLY A 59 -4.97 11.56 -4.89
CA GLY A 59 -4.05 11.39 -3.77
C GLY A 59 -4.79 11.18 -2.44
N VAL A 60 -5.83 11.96 -2.15
CA VAL A 60 -6.68 11.76 -0.96
C VAL A 60 -7.37 10.40 -0.99
N ILE A 61 -7.93 9.99 -2.14
CA ILE A 61 -8.58 8.68 -2.30
C ILE A 61 -7.58 7.54 -2.07
N CYS A 62 -6.38 7.65 -2.65
CA CYS A 62 -5.29 6.69 -2.44
C CYS A 62 -4.89 6.61 -0.96
N LEU A 63 -4.75 7.75 -0.26
CA LEU A 63 -4.46 7.74 1.17
C LEU A 63 -5.55 7.02 1.97
N LEU A 64 -6.82 7.34 1.74
CA LEU A 64 -7.95 6.72 2.45
C LEU A 64 -8.01 5.21 2.18
N TYR A 65 -7.95 4.80 0.91
CA TYR A 65 -8.01 3.40 0.52
C TYR A 65 -6.78 2.60 0.98
N GLY A 66 -5.59 3.17 0.81
CA GLY A 66 -4.33 2.58 1.26
C GLY A 66 -4.30 2.40 2.77
N ALA A 67 -4.71 3.41 3.54
CA ALA A 67 -4.83 3.33 5.00
C ALA A 67 -5.82 2.24 5.43
N TRP A 68 -6.99 2.16 4.79
CA TRP A 68 -7.95 1.07 5.03
C TRP A 68 -7.36 -0.31 4.74
N ARG A 69 -6.57 -0.44 3.67
CA ARG A 69 -5.92 -1.69 3.29
C ARG A 69 -4.84 -2.10 4.29
N ILE A 70 -4.05 -1.15 4.77
CA ILE A 70 -3.08 -1.36 5.85
C ILE A 70 -3.80 -1.79 7.13
N TYR A 71 -4.87 -1.09 7.53
CA TYR A 71 -5.67 -1.45 8.70
C TYR A 71 -6.20 -2.90 8.61
N ARG A 72 -6.73 -3.29 7.45
CA ARG A 72 -7.15 -4.68 7.19
C ARG A 72 -6.00 -5.68 7.27
N GLY A 73 -4.83 -5.33 6.75
CA GLY A 73 -3.63 -6.17 6.80
C GLY A 73 -3.13 -6.37 8.23
N VAL A 74 -3.06 -5.30 9.00
CA VAL A 74 -2.65 -5.33 10.42
C VAL A 74 -3.63 -6.15 11.24
N LYS A 75 -4.95 -5.92 11.11
CA LYS A 75 -5.97 -6.66 11.87
C LYS A 75 -5.94 -8.18 11.62
N LYS A 76 -5.49 -8.63 10.44
CA LYS A 76 -5.34 -10.07 10.14
C LYS A 76 -4.08 -10.71 10.74
N ASN A 77 -3.04 -9.92 11.03
CA ASN A 77 -1.79 -10.43 11.61
C ASN A 77 -1.81 -10.53 13.15
N TYR A 78 -2.82 -9.97 13.83
CA TYR A 78 -2.88 -9.93 15.30
C TYR A 78 -3.63 -11.09 15.96
N PHE A 79 -4.28 -11.98 15.19
CA PHE A 79 -5.06 -13.10 15.73
C PHE A 79 -4.48 -14.47 15.36
N HIS A 80 -3.15 -14.60 15.29
CA HIS A 80 -2.52 -15.87 14.93
C HIS A 80 -1.60 -16.45 16.00
#